data_AF-A0A6A3RUZ0-F1
#
_entry.id   AF-A0A6A3RUZ0-F1
#
_cell.length_a   1.000
_cell.length_b   1.000
_cell.length_c   1.000
_cell.angle_alpha   90.00
_cell.angle_beta   90.00
_cell.angle_gamma   90.00
#
_symmetry.space_group_name_H-M   'P 1'
#
loop_
_entity.id
_entity.type
_entity.pdbx_description
1 polymer ?
#
loop_
_entity_poly.entity_id
_entity_poly.type
_entity_poly.pdbx_seq_one_letter_code
_entity_poly.pdbx_strand_id
1 'polypeptide(L)'
;MARWLSFFAEYNFTVEYKPGKQNVLADALSRRPDYELAHLVYIESPLYALIREAYAADDDLAGLVEALSAPTRPSSSRRDNAHVCTATRYWRVCSTTK
;
A
#
# COMPACT_ATOMS: atom_id res chain seq x y z
N MET A 1 25.05 -6.28 15.41
CA MET A 1 24.30 -5.33 16.27
C MET A 1 24.82 -3.91 16.24
N ALA A 2 26.13 -3.66 16.05
CA ALA A 2 26.71 -2.32 16.12
C ALA A 2 26.12 -1.27 15.14
N ARG A 3 25.67 -1.67 13.94
CA ARG A 3 25.14 -0.74 12.92
C ARG A 3 23.89 0.03 13.37
N TRP A 4 23.11 -0.52 14.30
CA TRP A 4 21.84 0.06 14.73
C TRP A 4 21.95 0.83 16.06
N LEU A 5 23.06 0.69 16.79
CA LEU A 5 23.21 1.32 18.10
C LEU A 5 23.28 2.85 18.01
N SER A 6 23.96 3.39 17.01
CA SER A 6 23.99 4.84 16.78
C SER A 6 22.61 5.42 16.48
N PHE A 7 21.79 4.67 15.72
CA PHE A 7 20.43 5.07 15.39
C PHE A 7 19.51 5.03 16.61
N PHE A 8 19.63 4.00 17.45
CA PHE A 8 18.82 3.88 18.67
C PHE A 8 19.20 4.90 19.75
N ALA A 9 20.45 5.39 19.77
CA ALA A 9 20.90 6.39 20.75
C ALA A 9 20.21 7.76 20.60
N GLU A 10 19.60 8.05 19.44
CA GLU A 10 18.86 9.29 19.19
C GLU A 10 17.46 9.30 19.83
N TYR A 11 16.96 8.13 20.25
CA TYR A 11 15.61 7.96 20.80
C TYR A 11 15.64 7.53 22.26
N ASN A 12 14.76 8.12 23.06
CA ASN A 12 14.53 7.66 24.43
C ASN A 12 13.42 6.59 24.42
N PHE A 13 13.79 5.31 24.51
CA PHE A 13 12.84 4.20 24.55
C PHE A 13 13.12 3.23 25.70
N THR A 14 12.08 2.56 26.16
CA THR A 14 12.15 1.45 27.11
C THR A 14 11.73 0.17 26.40
N VAL A 15 12.47 -0.91 26.63
CA VAL A 15 12.18 -2.21 26.01
C VAL A 15 11.23 -2.97 26.92
N GLU A 16 9.96 -3.05 26.52
CA GLU A 16 8.96 -3.86 27.18
C GLU A 16 8.55 -5.05 26.31
N TYR A 17 8.53 -6.25 26.90
CA TYR A 17 8.01 -7.42 26.22
C TYR A 17 6.47 -7.35 26.13
N LYS A 18 5.94 -7.47 24.92
CA LYS A 18 4.51 -7.66 24.68
C LYS A 18 4.24 -9.09 24.20
N PRO A 19 3.41 -9.87 24.90
CA PRO A 19 3.10 -11.24 24.49
C PRO A 19 2.35 -11.26 23.16
N GLY A 20 2.61 -12.28 22.32
CA GLY A 20 2.14 -12.32 20.94
C GLY A 20 0.63 -12.15 20.74
N LYS A 21 -0.19 -12.64 21.67
CA LYS A 21 -1.66 -12.46 21.65
C LYS A 21 -2.10 -10.99 21.78
N GLN A 22 -1.27 -10.13 22.36
CA GLN A 22 -1.52 -8.68 22.47
C GLN A 22 -0.86 -7.90 21.32
N ASN A 23 0.03 -8.54 20.56
CA ASN A 23 0.74 -7.93 19.43
C ASN A 23 -0.04 -8.02 18.11
N VAL A 24 -1.38 -8.13 18.17
CA VAL A 24 -2.25 -8.33 17.01
C VAL A 24 -2.13 -7.17 16.02
N LEU A 25 -1.95 -5.93 16.50
CA LEU A 25 -1.83 -4.77 15.63
C LEU A 25 -0.52 -4.76 14.83
N ALA A 26 0.62 -4.99 15.49
CA ALA A 26 1.89 -5.05 14.77
C ALA A 26 1.96 -6.30 13.88
N ASP A 27 1.38 -7.42 14.31
CA ASP A 27 1.26 -8.64 13.49
C ASP A 27 0.40 -8.38 12.24
N ALA A 28 -0.78 -7.77 12.39
CA ALA A 28 -1.65 -7.43 11.26
C ALA A 28 -1.02 -6.42 10.30
N LEU A 29 -0.27 -5.43 10.81
CA LEU A 29 0.42 -4.43 9.99
C LEU A 29 1.70 -4.96 9.33
N SER A 30 2.40 -5.89 9.97
CA SER A 30 3.59 -6.53 9.39
C SER A 30 3.21 -7.53 8.29
N ARG A 31 2.02 -8.12 8.37
CA ARG A 31 1.45 -8.93 7.31
C ARG A 31 1.03 -8.03 6.13
N ARG A 32 1.65 -8.26 4.99
CA ARG A 32 1.33 -7.60 3.71
C ARG A 32 0.71 -8.61 2.75
N PRO A 33 -0.62 -8.83 2.79
CA PRO A 33 -1.29 -9.78 1.89
C PRO A 33 -1.21 -9.34 0.41
N ASP A 34 -0.99 -8.05 0.19
CA ASP A 34 -0.69 -7.42 -1.10
C ASP A 34 0.65 -7.86 -1.69
N TYR A 35 1.62 -8.26 -0.85
CA TYR A 35 2.96 -8.62 -1.30
C TYR A 35 3.01 -9.98 -2.00
N GLU A 36 2.20 -10.96 -1.57
CA GLU A 36 2.18 -12.29 -2.22
C GLU A 36 1.56 -12.25 -3.61
N LEU A 37 0.48 -11.48 -3.80
CA LEU A 37 -0.14 -11.28 -5.12
C LEU A 37 0.77 -10.47 -6.05
N ALA A 38 1.43 -9.44 -5.52
CA ALA A 38 2.39 -8.66 -6.31
C ALA A 38 3.59 -9.50 -6.75
N HIS A 39 4.08 -10.42 -5.91
CA HIS A 39 5.19 -11.32 -6.26
C HIS A 39 4.87 -12.29 -7.39
N LEU A 40 3.64 -12.80 -7.47
CA LEU A 40 3.24 -13.67 -8.58
C LEU A 40 3.18 -12.95 -9.93
N VAL A 41 2.82 -11.66 -9.92
CA VAL A 41 2.75 -10.83 -11.13
C VAL A 41 4.13 -10.23 -11.49
N TYR A 42 5.00 -10.04 -10.50
CA TYR A 42 6.27 -9.31 -10.66
C TYR A 42 7.43 -10.15 -11.22
N ILE A 43 7.35 -11.48 -11.21
CA ILE A 43 8.40 -12.34 -11.80
C ILE A 43 8.22 -12.38 -13.31
N GLU A 44 8.62 -11.30 -14.00
CA GLU A 44 8.95 -11.19 -15.44
C GLU A 44 8.20 -12.15 -16.38
N SER A 45 6.91 -12.37 -16.13
CA SER A 45 6.22 -13.45 -16.81
C SER A 45 5.81 -12.93 -18.18
N PRO A 46 6.06 -13.69 -19.27
CA PRO A 46 5.55 -13.33 -20.59
C PRO A 46 4.02 -13.29 -20.59
N LEU A 47 3.37 -13.81 -19.53
CA LEU A 47 1.93 -13.83 -19.33
C LEU A 47 1.30 -12.44 -19.45
N TYR A 48 1.89 -11.38 -18.89
CA TYR A 48 1.30 -10.04 -19.01
C TYR A 48 1.31 -9.55 -20.47
N ALA A 49 2.40 -9.79 -21.20
CA ALA A 49 2.50 -9.43 -22.62
C ALA A 49 1.52 -10.26 -23.48
N LEU A 50 1.43 -11.56 -23.22
CA LEU A 50 0.52 -12.48 -23.92
C LEU A 50 -0.95 -12.14 -23.66
N ILE A 51 -1.33 -11.78 -22.43
CA ILE A 51 -2.69 -11.34 -22.10
C ILE A 51 -3.02 -10.04 -22.84
N ARG A 52 -2.10 -9.08 -22.89
CA ARG A 52 -2.29 -7.83 -23.62
C ARG A 52 -2.46 -8.07 -25.13
N GLU A 53 -1.67 -8.96 -25.71
CA GLU A 53 -1.76 -9.31 -27.12
C GLU A 53 -3.06 -10.08 -27.44
N ALA A 54 -3.48 -10.99 -26.57
CA ALA A 54 -4.74 -11.72 -26.72
C ALA A 54 -5.96 -10.76 -26.70
N TYR A 55 -5.97 -9.77 -25.82
CA TYR A 55 -7.05 -8.76 -25.79
C TYR A 55 -7.03 -7.82 -27.00
N ALA A 56 -5.87 -7.55 -27.57
CA ALA A 56 -5.76 -6.74 -28.79
C ALA A 56 -6.19 -7.51 -30.05
N ALA A 57 -6.08 -8.84 -30.03
CA ALA A 57 -6.50 -9.71 -31.11
C ALA A 57 -7.99 -10.09 -31.05
N ASP A 58 -8.66 -9.83 -29.93
CA ASP A 58 -10.09 -10.11 -29.75
C ASP A 58 -10.94 -8.94 -30.30
N ASP A 59 -11.74 -9.21 -31.32
CA ASP A 59 -12.57 -8.22 -32.01
C ASP A 59 -13.56 -7.50 -31.07
N ASP A 60 -14.05 -8.18 -30.02
CA ASP A 60 -15.02 -7.62 -29.08
C ASP A 60 -14.36 -6.66 -28.07
N LEU A 61 -13.06 -6.85 -27.79
CA LEU A 61 -12.33 -6.14 -26.75
C LEU A 61 -11.30 -5.13 -27.29
N ALA A 62 -10.90 -5.26 -28.56
CA ALA A 62 -9.94 -4.37 -29.21
C ALA A 62 -10.33 -2.88 -29.11
N GLY A 63 -11.61 -2.57 -29.31
CA GLY A 63 -12.12 -1.19 -29.20
C GLY A 63 -11.98 -0.59 -27.79
N LEU A 64 -12.09 -1.42 -26.75
CA LEU A 64 -11.94 -1.00 -25.36
C LEU A 64 -10.46 -0.82 -24.99
N VAL A 65 -9.58 -1.69 -25.49
CA VAL A 65 -8.13 -1.56 -25.31
C VAL A 65 -7.62 -0.26 -25.95
N GLU A 66 -8.10 0.07 -27.15
CA GLU A 66 -7.73 1.32 -27.84
C GLU A 66 -8.23 2.56 -27.08
N ALA A 67 -9.47 2.54 -26.60
CA ALA A 67 -10.05 3.64 -25.82
C ALA A 67 -9.30 3.88 -24.51
N LEU A 68 -8.81 2.83 -23.85
CA LEU A 68 -8.03 2.92 -22.62
C LEU A 68 -6.55 3.26 -22.86
N SER A 69 -6.00 2.90 -24.03
CA SER A 69 -4.61 3.20 -24.41
C SER A 69 -4.46 4.63 -24.96
N ALA A 70 -5.54 5.23 -25.45
CA ALA A 70 -5.56 6.63 -25.83
C ALA A 70 -5.20 7.50 -24.61
N PRO A 71 -4.35 8.54 -24.78
CA PRO A 71 -4.08 9.48 -23.72
C PRO A 71 -5.39 10.15 -23.33
N THR A 72 -5.93 9.77 -22.17
CA THR A 72 -7.18 10.33 -21.69
C THR A 72 -6.97 11.83 -21.53
N ARG A 73 -7.72 12.65 -22.26
CA ARG A 73 -7.90 14.05 -21.86
C ARG A 73 -8.36 14.01 -20.40
N PRO A 74 -7.79 14.83 -19.51
CA PRO A 74 -8.30 14.91 -18.15
C PRO A 74 -9.78 15.23 -18.27
N SER A 75 -10.63 14.28 -17.93
CA SER A 75 -12.07 14.51 -17.85
C SER A 75 -12.24 15.54 -16.75
N SER A 76 -12.41 16.80 -17.15
CA SER A 76 -12.88 17.88 -16.30
C SER A 76 -14.36 17.60 -15.97
N SER A 77 -14.62 16.50 -15.27
CA SER A 77 -15.87 16.29 -14.54
C SER A 77 -15.50 16.29 -13.07
N ARG A 78 -15.32 17.51 -12.59
CA ARG A 78 -15.40 17.89 -11.19
C ARG A 78 -16.69 17.32 -10.62
N ARG A 79 -16.56 16.28 -9.79
CA ARG A 79 -17.51 16.02 -8.71
C ARG A 79 -16.73 16.17 -7.42
N ASP A 80 -16.77 17.39 -6.91
CA ASP A 80 -16.56 17.67 -5.50
C ASP A 80 -17.53 16.76 -4.72
N ASN A 81 -16.99 15.91 -3.85
CA ASN A 81 -17.58 15.38 -2.59
C ASN A 81 -17.02 14.00 -2.25
N ALA A 82 -15.89 13.99 -1.55
CA ALA A 82 -15.66 13.02 -0.49
C ALA A 82 -15.06 13.79 0.69
N HIS A 83 -15.86 13.95 1.74
CA HIS A 83 -15.37 14.28 3.06
C HIS A 83 -14.41 13.17 3.49
N VAL A 84 -13.14 13.31 3.15
CA VAL A 84 -12.06 12.58 3.80
C VAL A 84 -11.84 13.31 5.12
N CYS A 85 -12.66 12.98 6.11
CA CYS A 85 -12.35 13.28 7.50
C CYS A 85 -11.16 12.39 7.91
N THR A 86 -9.94 12.87 7.65
CA THR A 86 -8.72 12.37 8.30
C THR A 86 -8.75 12.75 9.77
N ALA A 87 -9.57 12.04 10.55
CA ALA A 87 -9.48 12.07 12.00
C ALA A 87 -8.39 11.09 12.48
N THR A 88 -7.16 11.24 12.00
CA THR A 88 -6.00 10.62 12.66
C THR A 88 -5.45 11.59 13.69
N ARG A 89 -6.28 11.89 14.70
CA ARG A 89 -5.84 12.58 15.91
C ARG A 89 -5.94 11.62 17.08
N TYR A 90 -5.04 10.66 17.12
CA TYR A 90 -4.78 9.87 18.32
C TYR A 90 -3.27 9.79 18.57
N TRP A 91 -2.73 10.91 19.05
CA TRP A 91 -1.57 10.94 19.92
C TRP A 91 -1.92 11.87 21.08
N ARG A 92 -2.72 11.39 22.03
CA ARG A 92 -2.81 12.04 23.34
C ARG A 92 -1.69 11.47 24.19
N VAL A 93 -0.55 12.16 24.16
CA VAL A 93 0.51 12.03 25.16
C VAL A 93 -0.11 12.41 26.51
N CYS A 94 -0.28 11.44 27.39
CA CYS A 94 -0.65 11.67 28.78
C CYS A 94 0.64 11.84 29.56
N SER A 95 1.14 13.08 29.67
CA SER A 95 2.14 13.46 30.66
C SER A 95 1.39 13.98 31.89
N THR A 96 1.27 13.16 32.93
CA THR A 96 0.92 13.64 34.27
C THR A 96 2.20 13.71 35.09
N THR A 97 2.68 14.93 35.28
CA THR A 97 3.70 15.25 36.29
C THR A 97 3.11 15.09 37.68
N LYS A 98 3.82 14.39 38.56
CA LYS A 98 4.02 14.81 39.94
C LYS A 98 5.48 14.57 40.29
#